data_AF-A0AAW5MN75-F1
#
_entry.id   AF-A0AAW5MN75-F1
#
_cell.length_a   1.000
_cell.length_b   1.000
_cell.length_c   1.000
_cell.angle_alpha   90.00
_cell.angle_beta   90.00
_cell.angle_gamma   90.00
#
_symmetry.space_group_name_H-M   'P 1'
#
loop_
_entity.id
_entity.type
_entity.pdbx_description
1 polymer ?
#
loop_
_entity_poly.entity_id
_entity_poly.type
_entity_poly.pdbx_seq_one_letter_code
_entity_poly.pdbx_strand_id
1 'polypeptide(L)'
;MGLRGGLNLYAYAPNPLSWIDPLGLTPCANGGNAKKHGGTGHNNFIDNLIADARSQGATNIRKNQWQVDVNGNVVGKNRPDVQFDLNGKHYNIEVDTTIKGSVGHQNTIPILEPNSRNTFWLIDDLGNILNGHSII
;
A
#
# COMPACT_ATOMS: atom_id res chain seq x y z
N MET A 1 26.78 -42.60 -6.72
CA MET A 1 27.65 -41.67 -5.96
C MET A 1 27.42 -40.26 -6.46
N GLY A 2 26.94 -39.37 -5.57
CA GLY A 2 27.20 -37.92 -5.67
C GLY A 2 26.14 -37.03 -6.31
N LEU A 3 25.14 -36.60 -5.52
CA LEU A 3 24.77 -35.18 -5.44
C LEU A 3 24.50 -34.85 -3.97
N ARG A 4 25.48 -34.21 -3.31
CA ARG A 4 25.34 -33.57 -2.00
C ARG A 4 24.43 -32.35 -2.17
N GLY A 5 23.11 -32.56 -2.15
CA GLY A 5 22.14 -31.49 -1.92
C GLY A 5 22.13 -31.17 -0.44
N GLY A 6 22.85 -30.12 -0.05
CA GLY A 6 22.87 -29.65 1.33
C GLY A 6 21.46 -29.34 1.83
N LEU A 7 21.25 -29.56 3.13
CA LEU A 7 20.11 -29.03 3.86
C LEU A 7 20.01 -27.53 3.57
N ASN A 8 19.00 -27.14 2.77
CA ASN A 8 18.69 -25.74 2.59
C ASN A 8 18.01 -25.28 3.88
N LEU A 9 18.79 -24.71 4.79
CA LEU A 9 18.34 -24.17 6.08
C LEU A 9 17.49 -22.90 5.90
N TYR A 10 17.30 -22.42 4.67
CA TYR A 10 16.32 -21.38 4.33
C TYR A 10 14.96 -21.99 4.02
N ALA A 11 14.42 -22.79 4.94
CA ALA A 11 12.98 -22.91 5.01
C ALA A 11 12.45 -21.51 5.35
N TYR A 12 11.87 -20.83 4.35
CA TYR A 12 11.06 -19.64 4.60
C TYR A 12 9.99 -20.07 5.60
N ALA A 13 10.15 -19.68 6.86
CA ALA A 13 9.03 -19.65 7.77
C ALA A 13 7.94 -18.81 7.09
N PRO A 14 6.67 -19.23 7.08
CA PRO A 14 5.59 -18.35 6.66
C PRO A 14 5.75 -17.08 7.49
N ASN A 15 6.12 -15.99 6.80
CA ASN A 15 6.54 -14.74 7.41
C ASN A 15 5.37 -14.22 8.25
N PRO A 16 5.43 -14.23 9.59
CA PRO A 16 4.37 -13.65 10.40
C PRO A 16 4.63 -12.14 10.44
N LEU A 17 4.44 -11.45 9.32
CA LEU A 17 4.52 -9.98 9.27
C LEU A 17 3.35 -9.31 10.01
N SER A 18 2.43 -10.08 10.59
CA SER A 18 1.44 -9.58 11.53
C SER A 18 2.12 -9.38 12.89
N TRP A 19 2.77 -8.23 13.09
CA TRP A 19 3.08 -7.80 14.45
C TRP A 19 1.73 -7.50 15.12
N ILE A 20 1.24 -8.43 15.95
CA ILE A 20 0.16 -8.14 16.88
C ILE A 20 0.67 -6.98 17.73
N ASP A 21 0.11 -5.79 17.54
CA ASP A 21 0.43 -4.58 18.28
C ASP A 21 -0.38 -4.58 19.59
N PRO A 22 0.18 -5.09 20.71
CA PRO A 22 -0.58 -5.24 21.95
C PRO A 22 -0.73 -3.90 22.68
N LEU A 23 -0.03 -2.85 22.21
CA LEU A 23 0.01 -1.52 22.80
C LEU A 23 -0.89 -0.53 22.04
N GLY A 24 -1.42 -0.90 20.87
CA GLY A 24 -2.24 -0.03 20.03
C GLY A 24 -1.51 1.23 19.56
N LEU A 25 -0.19 1.15 19.38
CA LEU A 25 0.63 2.28 18.90
C LEU A 25 0.45 2.55 17.41
N THR A 26 -0.19 1.63 16.70
CA THR A 26 -0.64 1.81 15.32
C THR A 26 -1.61 2.99 15.26
N PRO A 27 -1.27 4.07 14.55
CA PRO A 27 -2.18 5.19 14.45
C PRO A 27 -3.46 4.74 13.75
N CYS A 28 -4.61 5.11 14.34
CA CYS A 28 -5.92 4.88 13.74
C CYS A 28 -5.96 5.44 12.32
N ALA A 29 -6.89 4.93 11.51
CA ALA A 29 -7.11 5.46 10.17
C ALA A 29 -7.37 6.97 10.25
N ASN A 30 -6.54 7.76 9.57
CA ASN A 30 -6.63 9.22 9.58
C ASN A 30 -7.76 9.76 8.69
N GLY A 31 -8.60 8.87 8.15
CA GLY A 31 -9.68 9.19 7.26
C GLY A 31 -9.19 9.85 5.97
N GLY A 32 -7.93 9.73 5.58
CA GLY A 32 -7.35 10.46 4.45
C GLY A 32 -6.90 11.89 4.77
N ASN A 33 -7.02 12.34 6.02
CA ASN A 33 -6.57 13.65 6.46
C ASN A 33 -5.09 13.59 6.86
N ALA A 34 -4.21 13.91 5.91
CA ALA A 34 -2.77 14.03 6.13
C ALA A 34 -2.23 15.30 5.48
N LYS A 35 -1.03 15.72 5.92
CA LYS A 35 -0.31 16.83 5.27
C LYS A 35 -0.13 16.54 3.78
N LYS A 36 -0.06 17.61 2.99
CA LYS A 36 0.27 17.54 1.57
C LYS A 36 1.48 16.64 1.34
N HIS A 37 1.33 15.68 0.45
CA HIS A 37 2.40 14.82 -0.04
C HIS A 37 2.70 15.17 -1.50
N GLY A 38 3.96 15.12 -1.92
CA GLY A 38 4.38 15.42 -3.29
C GLY A 38 4.01 16.82 -3.82
N GLY A 39 4.01 16.95 -5.14
CA GLY A 39 3.62 18.16 -5.88
C GLY A 39 2.11 18.45 -5.78
N THR A 40 1.68 19.62 -6.27
CA THR A 40 0.25 20.00 -6.23
C THR A 40 -0.63 19.05 -7.05
N GLY A 41 -0.24 18.70 -8.28
CA GLY A 41 -1.00 17.75 -9.12
C GLY A 41 -1.14 16.38 -8.46
N HIS A 42 -0.02 15.86 -7.94
CA HIS A 42 0.00 14.60 -7.20
C HIS A 42 -0.90 14.61 -5.95
N ASN A 43 -0.82 15.66 -5.11
CA ASN A 43 -1.68 15.73 -3.92
C ASN A 43 -3.17 15.81 -4.30
N ASN A 44 -3.50 16.60 -5.32
CA ASN A 44 -4.89 16.75 -5.79
C ASN A 44 -5.43 15.43 -6.34
N PHE A 45 -4.60 14.67 -7.06
CA PHE A 45 -4.96 13.33 -7.54
C PHE A 45 -5.31 12.40 -6.38
N ILE A 46 -4.47 12.36 -5.34
CA ILE A 46 -4.71 11.57 -4.13
C ILE A 46 -6.00 11.99 -3.41
N ASP A 47 -6.21 13.30 -3.24
CA ASP A 47 -7.39 13.81 -2.53
C ASP A 47 -8.69 13.49 -3.30
N ASN A 48 -8.66 13.59 -4.64
CA ASN A 48 -9.78 13.18 -5.50
C ASN A 48 -10.03 11.67 -5.43
N LEU A 49 -8.98 10.85 -5.44
CA LEU A 49 -9.09 9.39 -5.29
C LEU A 49 -9.73 9.02 -3.95
N ILE A 50 -9.32 9.67 -2.86
CA ILE A 50 -9.92 9.48 -1.54
C ILE A 50 -11.40 9.88 -1.55
N ALA A 51 -11.75 11.00 -2.19
CA ALA A 51 -13.14 11.45 -2.30
C ALA A 51 -14.00 10.45 -3.08
N ASP A 52 -13.49 9.92 -4.20
CA ASP A 52 -14.14 8.89 -5.00
C ASP A 52 -14.33 7.59 -4.20
N ALA A 53 -13.28 7.10 -3.53
CA ALA A 53 -13.35 5.91 -2.68
C ALA A 53 -14.41 6.08 -1.58
N ARG A 54 -14.46 7.24 -0.92
CA ARG A 54 -15.52 7.54 0.06
C ARG A 54 -16.91 7.50 -0.56
N SER A 55 -17.07 8.06 -1.76
CA SER A 55 -18.36 8.07 -2.46
C SER A 55 -18.86 6.66 -2.79
N GLN A 56 -17.93 5.72 -3.00
CA GLN A 56 -18.21 4.30 -3.21
C GLN A 56 -18.45 3.51 -1.91
N GLY A 57 -18.34 4.17 -0.74
CA GLY A 57 -18.53 3.55 0.57
C GLY A 57 -17.26 2.95 1.18
N ALA A 58 -16.07 3.38 0.74
CA ALA A 58 -14.83 2.92 1.34
C ALA A 58 -14.71 3.33 2.81
N THR A 59 -14.13 2.45 3.60
CA THR A 59 -13.89 2.62 5.04
C THR A 59 -12.40 2.50 5.34
N ASN A 60 -12.02 2.74 6.60
CA ASN A 60 -10.64 2.54 7.06
C ASN A 60 -9.59 3.29 6.21
N ILE A 61 -9.95 4.49 5.75
CA ILE A 61 -9.15 5.26 4.81
C ILE A 61 -7.92 5.83 5.53
N ARG A 62 -6.74 5.55 4.97
CA ARG A 62 -5.44 6.03 5.45
C ARG A 62 -4.75 6.78 4.33
N LYS A 63 -4.15 7.92 4.65
CA LYS A 63 -3.23 8.63 3.75
C LYS A 63 -1.86 8.70 4.39
N ASN A 64 -0.82 8.22 3.69
CA ASN A 64 0.57 8.26 4.17
C ASN A 64 0.71 7.71 5.60
N GLN A 65 0.16 6.54 5.88
CA GLN A 65 0.34 5.82 7.17
C GLN A 65 1.00 4.47 6.91
N TRP A 66 1.58 3.85 7.95
CA TRP A 66 2.11 2.50 7.83
C TRP A 66 1.08 1.55 7.22
N GLN A 67 1.56 0.66 6.36
CA GLN A 67 0.73 -0.33 5.70
C GLN A 67 0.05 -1.21 6.75
N VAL A 68 -1.23 -1.49 6.54
CA VAL A 68 -2.00 -2.39 7.38
C VAL A 68 -2.66 -3.51 6.59
N ASP A 69 -3.13 -4.54 7.28
CA ASP A 69 -4.06 -5.53 6.72
C ASP A 69 -5.52 -5.00 6.76
N VAL A 70 -6.45 -5.82 6.24
CA VAL A 70 -7.90 -5.53 6.26
C VAL A 70 -8.49 -5.37 7.67
N ASN A 71 -7.83 -5.92 8.70
CA ASN A 71 -8.24 -5.79 10.09
C ASN A 71 -7.65 -4.53 10.75
N GLY A 72 -6.78 -3.80 10.04
CA GLY A 72 -6.09 -2.62 10.53
C GLY A 72 -4.79 -2.91 11.30
N ASN A 73 -4.28 -4.15 11.30
CA ASN A 73 -3.00 -4.49 11.92
C ASN A 73 -1.85 -4.00 11.05
N VAL A 74 -0.77 -3.45 11.63
CA VAL A 74 0.42 -3.04 10.85
C VAL A 74 1.18 -4.25 10.33
N VAL A 75 1.52 -4.18 9.06
CA VAL A 75 2.16 -5.28 8.29
C VAL A 75 3.50 -4.86 7.69
N GLY A 76 3.77 -3.55 7.69
CA GLY A 76 5.06 -3.01 7.32
C GLY A 76 5.17 -1.51 7.54
N LYS A 77 6.40 -1.01 7.55
CA LYS A 77 6.71 0.42 7.70
C LYS A 77 6.51 1.23 6.42
N ASN A 78 6.21 0.59 5.29
CA ASN A 78 5.88 1.30 4.05
C ASN A 78 4.69 2.21 4.30
N ARG A 79 4.65 3.39 3.66
CA ARG A 79 3.56 4.35 3.82
C ARG A 79 2.87 4.61 2.49
N PRO A 80 1.99 3.71 2.03
CA PRO A 80 1.24 3.95 0.81
C PRO A 80 0.56 5.31 0.83
N ASP A 81 0.53 5.96 -0.34
CA ASP A 81 -0.17 7.22 -0.52
C ASP A 81 -1.61 7.13 0.00
N VAL A 82 -2.31 6.05 -0.36
CA VAL A 82 -3.66 5.75 0.13
C VAL A 82 -3.81 4.28 0.47
N GLN A 83 -4.53 3.99 1.56
CA GLN A 83 -5.06 2.67 1.87
C GLN A 83 -6.53 2.78 2.22
N PHE A 84 -7.34 1.79 1.87
CA PHE A 84 -8.76 1.75 2.29
C PHE A 84 -9.35 0.34 2.14
N ASP A 85 -10.48 0.11 2.81
CA ASP A 85 -11.27 -1.11 2.68
C ASP A 85 -12.56 -0.82 1.93
N LEU A 86 -12.82 -1.61 0.89
CA LEU A 86 -14.03 -1.51 0.07
C LEU A 86 -14.53 -2.91 -0.29
N ASN A 87 -15.82 -3.18 -0.09
CA ASN A 87 -16.45 -4.46 -0.42
C ASN A 87 -15.70 -5.69 0.17
N GLY A 88 -15.21 -5.57 1.39
CA GLY A 88 -14.50 -6.65 2.09
C GLY A 88 -13.07 -6.89 1.59
N LYS A 89 -12.50 -5.99 0.78
CA LYS A 89 -11.12 -6.09 0.32
C LYS A 89 -10.30 -4.87 0.70
N HIS A 90 -9.03 -5.12 1.06
CA HIS A 90 -8.06 -4.09 1.34
C HIS A 90 -7.37 -3.61 0.06
N TYR A 91 -7.18 -2.30 -0.07
CA TYR A 91 -6.55 -1.64 -1.20
C TYR A 91 -5.37 -0.80 -0.73
N ASN A 92 -4.23 -0.92 -1.41
CA ASN A 92 -3.10 -0.02 -1.31
C ASN A 92 -2.91 0.69 -2.65
N ILE A 93 -2.83 2.01 -2.63
CA ILE A 93 -2.63 2.82 -3.81
C ILE A 93 -1.35 3.62 -3.66
N GLU A 94 -0.51 3.58 -4.69
CA GLU A 94 0.63 4.48 -4.85
C GLU A 94 0.50 5.31 -6.12
N VAL A 95 0.87 6.58 -6.01
CA VAL A 95 0.77 7.55 -7.08
C VAL A 95 2.15 8.16 -7.30
N ASP A 96 2.84 7.76 -8.36
CA ASP A 96 4.18 8.24 -8.63
C ASP A 96 4.18 9.28 -9.76
N THR A 97 5.10 10.24 -9.69
CA THR A 97 5.42 11.13 -10.82
C THR A 97 6.64 10.65 -11.62
N THR A 98 7.29 9.57 -11.17
CA THR A 98 8.48 9.00 -11.83
C THR A 98 8.38 7.48 -11.95
N ILE A 99 8.89 6.94 -13.06
CA ILE A 99 8.91 5.49 -13.32
C ILE A 99 9.72 4.75 -12.23
N LYS A 100 10.83 5.34 -11.78
CA LYS A 100 11.70 4.72 -10.76
C LYS A 100 10.98 4.53 -9.43
N GLY A 101 10.20 5.53 -8.98
CA GLY A 101 9.38 5.43 -7.76
C GLY A 101 8.37 4.29 -7.90
N SER A 102 7.64 4.27 -9.01
CA SER A 102 6.62 3.26 -9.30
C SER A 102 7.17 1.83 -9.25
N VAL A 103 8.33 1.59 -9.86
CA VAL A 103 8.97 0.26 -9.83
C VAL A 103 9.40 -0.14 -8.42
N GLY A 104 9.89 0.81 -7.61
CA GLY A 104 10.26 0.54 -6.21
C GLY A 104 9.07 0.08 -5.37
N HIS A 105 7.94 0.77 -5.51
CA HIS A 105 6.70 0.44 -4.81
C HIS A 105 6.13 -0.92 -5.25
N GLN A 106 6.12 -1.19 -6.56
CA GLN A 106 5.66 -2.46 -7.13
C GLN A 106 6.38 -3.70 -6.56
N ASN A 107 7.65 -3.55 -6.18
CA ASN A 107 8.44 -4.64 -5.62
C ASN A 107 8.25 -4.85 -4.11
N THR A 108 7.70 -3.87 -3.38
CA THR A 108 7.70 -3.90 -1.91
C THR A 108 6.32 -4.11 -1.31
N ILE A 109 5.31 -3.35 -1.75
CA ILE A 109 3.97 -3.33 -1.15
C ILE A 109 3.22 -4.67 -1.26
N PRO A 110 3.25 -5.35 -2.42
CA PRO A 110 2.52 -6.61 -2.58
C PRO A 110 3.07 -7.74 -1.72
N ILE A 111 4.35 -7.66 -1.35
CA ILE A 111 5.01 -8.67 -0.49
C ILE A 111 4.51 -8.58 0.94
N LEU A 112 4.21 -7.36 1.41
CA LEU A 112 3.80 -7.12 2.79
C LEU A 112 2.36 -7.59 3.02
N GLU A 113 1.45 -7.33 2.08
CA GLU A 113 0.04 -7.75 2.14
C GLU A 113 -0.42 -8.45 0.85
N PRO A 114 -0.13 -9.75 0.69
CA PRO A 114 -0.41 -10.48 -0.55
C PRO A 114 -1.89 -10.69 -0.85
N ASN A 115 -2.80 -10.29 0.04
CA ASN A 115 -4.24 -10.36 -0.17
C ASN A 115 -4.86 -9.01 -0.56
N SER A 116 -4.07 -7.93 -0.53
CA SER A 116 -4.51 -6.57 -0.87
C SER A 116 -4.52 -6.32 -2.37
N ARG A 117 -5.46 -5.50 -2.88
CA ARG A 117 -5.34 -4.98 -4.26
C ARG A 117 -4.35 -3.82 -4.22
N ASN A 118 -3.23 -3.97 -4.93
CA ASN A 118 -2.23 -2.93 -5.04
C ASN A 118 -2.37 -2.25 -6.39
N THR A 119 -2.66 -0.96 -6.39
CA THR A 119 -2.79 -0.16 -7.61
C THR A 119 -1.69 0.89 -7.65
N PHE A 120 -1.02 1.00 -8.79
CA PHE A 120 0.06 1.94 -9.03
C PHE A 120 -0.34 2.87 -10.18
N TRP A 121 -0.35 4.16 -9.92
CA TRP A 121 -0.60 5.20 -10.92
C TRP A 121 0.70 5.94 -11.21
N LEU A 122 1.01 6.13 -12.48
CA LEU A 122 2.02 7.08 -12.92
C LEU A 122 1.32 8.29 -13.49
N ILE A 123 1.60 9.47 -12.93
CA ILE A 123 1.00 10.74 -13.33
C ILE A 123 2.08 11.75 -13.76
N ASP A 124 1.68 12.78 -14.50
CA ASP A 124 2.51 13.97 -14.69
C ASP A 124 2.39 14.94 -13.50
N ASP A 125 3.18 16.02 -13.51
CA ASP A 125 3.18 17.04 -12.44
C ASP A 125 1.85 17.80 -12.28
N LEU A 126 1.00 17.76 -13.30
CA LEU A 126 -0.34 18.35 -13.29
C LEU A 126 -1.39 17.39 -12.71
N GLY A 127 -1.05 16.11 -12.53
CA GLY A 127 -1.95 15.07 -12.04
C GLY A 127 -2.67 14.30 -13.14
N ASN A 128 -2.29 14.45 -14.41
CA ASN A 128 -2.84 13.65 -15.49
C ASN A 128 -2.25 12.25 -15.49
N ILE A 129 -3.08 11.23 -15.71
CA ILE A 129 -2.64 9.83 -15.74
C ILE A 129 -1.81 9.58 -17.00
N LEU A 130 -0.58 9.10 -16.82
CA LEU A 130 0.31 8.63 -17.86
C LEU A 130 0.25 7.11 -18.02
N ASN A 131 0.14 6.39 -16.90
CA ASN A 131 0.00 4.93 -16.89
C ASN A 131 -0.66 4.46 -15.58
N GLY A 132 -1.22 3.25 -15.58
CA GLY A 132 -1.84 2.66 -14.40
C GLY A 132 -1.89 1.14 -14.48
N HIS A 133 -1.64 0.48 -13.34
CA HIS A 133 -1.72 -0.97 -13.26
C HIS A 133 -2.18 -1.42 -11.86
N SER A 134 -2.90 -2.54 -11.79
CA SER A 134 -3.33 -3.15 -10.53
C SER A 134 -2.92 -4.61 -10.46
N ILE A 135 -2.43 -5.03 -9.30
CA ILE A 135 -2.12 -6.43 -8.99
C ILE A 135 -2.93 -6.90 -7.79
N ILE A 136 -3.15 -8.22 -7.77
CA ILE A 136 -3.83 -8.94 -6.70
C ILE A 136 -2.79 -9.47 -5.73
#